data_AF-A0AAD7FKB1-F1
#
_entry.id   AF-A0AAD7FKB1-F1
#
_cell.length_a   1.000
_cell.length_b   1.000
_cell.length_c   1.000
_cell.angle_alpha   90.00
_cell.angle_beta   90.00
_cell.angle_gamma   90.00
#
_symmetry.space_group_name_H-M   'P 1'
#
loop_
_entity.id
_entity.type
_entity.pdbx_description
1 polymer ?
#
loop_
_entity_poly.entity_id
_entity_poly.type
_entity_poly.pdbx_seq_one_letter_code
_entity_poly.pdbx_strand_id
1 'polypeptide(L)'
;MLTLPRNSLLAALWSFTLVVAQNPSIVDLGYAQYQGTVDTATNITILLGVRYAAPPIGDLRFRAPQSPAFTPGVEIANVQPNECMQAAKGISPTNPLERRATEVVPSEDCLFLNVYYPSDATGTPMKNLPTLVWFHAGGYVSGGASTSNGEDIIRQSNHNIVVVRIQYRLGIFGFLAGAAVREDGTLNAGLRDQEFAMRWVQKHITKFGGDPAKVTIWGQSAGAGSVFQHIVANGGKTQPQLFRGAITSSTFVPSQYAFDDPISEFIFNQVVAQTNCTSVVNAMACLRAADPTVLETANTNIVADGFFGTFTTAPVIDGEFITQPPTLSFLQGKVNGQVLLSITNAFEGTLFVNQSVVATAAEQALDLFPNFTASQADEVSALYAGLGTDLFQVNGVMGESIFICPTYSLLHAFAGRAFKGEFAVPPAFHGSDFAYYYPGNSTPPVNNMAFINAFAQTFTSFIINLDPNIKVSDTIIPRWDKYNVGNTEMLFNMTEAGRPDVRSFNTDEAFLRRCQFWNSVGNLTGH
;
A
#
# COMPACT_ATOMS: atom_id res chain seq x y z
N MET A 1 44.79 49.24 70.49
CA MET A 1 43.91 48.09 70.22
C MET A 1 42.64 48.62 69.58
N LEU A 2 42.43 48.35 68.29
CA LEU A 2 41.14 48.45 67.59
C LEU A 2 41.31 47.73 66.25
N THR A 3 40.81 46.50 66.18
CA THR A 3 40.85 45.62 65.02
C THR A 3 39.57 45.81 64.20
N LEU A 4 39.70 46.13 62.91
CA LEU A 4 38.61 46.14 61.92
C LEU A 4 38.40 44.72 61.35
N PRO A 5 37.16 44.24 61.15
CA PRO A 5 36.92 42.97 60.48
C PRO A 5 36.81 43.14 58.95
N ARG A 6 37.34 42.14 58.23
CA ARG A 6 37.26 41.96 56.78
C ARG A 6 35.84 41.57 56.37
N ASN A 7 35.28 42.26 55.37
CA ASN A 7 34.11 41.81 54.62
C ASN A 7 34.49 40.70 53.63
N SER A 8 33.80 39.56 53.70
CA SER A 8 33.84 38.50 52.68
C SER A 8 32.47 38.43 52.00
N LEU A 9 32.41 38.85 50.73
CA LEU A 9 31.25 38.69 49.86
C LEU A 9 31.28 37.28 49.27
N LEU A 10 30.34 36.42 49.68
CA LEU A 10 30.02 35.16 49.02
C LEU A 10 29.05 35.46 47.86
N ALA A 11 29.52 35.31 46.62
CA ALA A 11 28.66 35.33 45.43
C ALA A 11 28.08 33.93 45.21
N ALA A 12 26.76 33.78 45.39
CA ALA A 12 26.04 32.58 45.02
C ALA A 12 25.78 32.57 43.51
N LEU A 13 26.46 31.69 42.77
CA LEU A 13 26.18 31.41 41.36
C LEU A 13 24.93 30.52 41.28
N TRP A 14 23.81 31.11 40.87
CA TRP A 14 22.61 30.38 40.49
C TRP A 14 22.75 29.95 39.03
N SER A 15 22.98 28.66 38.80
CA SER A 15 22.90 28.05 37.48
C SER A 15 21.43 27.96 37.05
N PHE A 16 20.96 28.95 36.27
CA PHE A 16 19.70 28.85 35.55
C PHE A 16 19.87 27.91 34.36
N THR A 17 19.43 26.66 34.49
CA THR A 17 19.11 25.82 33.34
C THR A 17 17.88 26.41 32.65
N LEU A 18 18.08 27.08 31.52
CA LEU A 18 17.01 27.43 30.58
C LEU A 18 16.36 26.14 30.08
N VAL A 19 15.24 25.75 30.66
CA VAL A 19 14.31 24.81 30.04
C VAL A 19 13.61 25.60 28.95
N VAL A 20 14.09 25.48 27.71
CA VAL A 20 13.33 25.95 26.55
C VAL A 20 12.05 25.11 26.53
N ALA A 21 10.91 25.74 26.79
CA ALA A 21 9.62 25.08 26.67
C ALA A 21 9.46 24.61 25.21
N GLN A 22 9.62 23.31 24.98
CA GLN A 22 9.47 22.71 23.67
C GLN A 22 7.99 22.85 23.29
N ASN A 23 7.71 23.56 22.19
CA ASN A 23 6.36 23.65 21.65
C ASN A 23 5.90 22.21 21.34
N PRO A 24 4.84 21.66 21.96
CA PRO A 24 4.53 20.23 21.85
C PRO A 24 4.15 19.79 20.44
N SER A 25 3.82 20.75 19.56
CA SER A 25 3.60 20.51 18.13
C SER A 25 4.88 20.34 17.31
N ILE A 26 6.06 20.59 17.90
CA ILE A 26 7.38 20.38 17.27
C ILE A 26 7.90 18.99 17.63
N VAL A 27 8.06 18.16 16.61
CA VAL A 27 8.65 16.82 16.71
C VAL A 27 10.09 16.87 16.22
N ASP A 28 11.04 16.64 17.12
CA ASP A 28 12.46 16.52 16.76
C ASP A 28 12.77 15.07 16.38
N LEU A 29 13.15 14.81 15.12
CA LEU A 29 13.52 13.48 14.62
C LEU A 29 15.03 13.17 14.72
N GLY A 30 15.84 14.13 15.14
CA GLY A 30 17.30 14.07 15.23
C GLY A 30 18.01 14.55 13.96
N TYR A 31 17.46 14.25 12.78
CA TYR A 31 17.95 14.79 11.50
C TYR A 31 17.21 16.05 11.04
N ALA A 32 16.00 16.28 11.55
CA ALA A 32 15.17 17.45 11.26
C ALA A 32 14.16 17.65 12.39
N GLN A 33 13.65 18.88 12.53
CA GLN A 33 12.55 19.21 13.45
C GLN A 33 11.34 19.64 12.63
N TYR A 34 10.17 19.06 12.90
CA TYR A 34 8.95 19.35 12.17
C TYR A 34 7.87 19.91 13.09
N GLN A 35 7.26 21.03 12.71
CA GLN A 35 6.07 21.57 13.37
C GLN A 35 4.81 21.12 12.64
N GLY A 36 3.96 20.35 13.34
CA GLY A 36 2.65 19.93 12.84
C GLY A 36 1.53 20.94 13.12
N THR A 37 0.36 20.66 12.57
CA THR A 37 -0.89 21.39 12.83
C THR A 37 -1.70 20.64 13.87
N VAL A 38 -2.02 21.29 14.99
CA VAL A 38 -2.93 20.76 16.01
C VAL A 38 -4.36 21.14 15.64
N ASP A 39 -5.21 20.15 15.35
CA ASP A 39 -6.65 20.37 15.22
C ASP A 39 -7.33 20.13 16.57
N THR A 40 -7.64 21.23 17.27
CA THR A 40 -8.30 21.21 18.57
C THR A 40 -9.78 20.80 18.50
N ALA A 41 -10.40 20.82 17.32
CA ALA A 41 -11.77 20.36 17.15
C ALA A 41 -11.85 18.82 17.12
N THR A 42 -10.82 18.19 16.55
CA THR A 42 -10.75 16.73 16.44
C THR A 42 -9.80 16.08 17.44
N ASN A 43 -8.98 16.83 18.18
CA ASN A 43 -7.91 16.32 19.04
C ASN A 43 -6.90 15.44 18.28
N ILE A 44 -6.56 15.86 17.06
CA ILE A 44 -5.60 15.18 16.19
C ILE A 44 -4.51 16.19 15.79
N THR A 45 -3.24 15.79 15.93
CA THR A 45 -2.13 16.53 15.33
C THR A 45 -1.71 15.88 14.02
N ILE A 46 -1.46 16.74 13.03
CA ILE A 46 -1.21 16.37 11.64
C ILE A 46 0.17 16.90 11.23
N LEU A 47 1.04 16.02 10.76
CA LEU A 47 2.26 16.38 10.05
C LEU A 47 2.17 15.86 8.62
N LEU A 48 2.21 16.79 7.66
CA LEU A 48 2.22 16.50 6.24
C LEU A 48 3.62 16.76 5.67
N GLY A 49 4.10 15.87 4.80
CA GLY A 49 5.35 16.08 4.07
C GLY A 49 6.62 15.87 4.89
N VAL A 50 6.62 14.95 5.85
CA VAL A 50 7.84 14.57 6.59
C VAL A 50 8.74 13.74 5.69
N ARG A 51 9.96 14.20 5.42
CA ARG A 51 10.91 13.49 4.56
C ARG A 51 11.45 12.27 5.28
N TYR A 52 11.20 11.06 4.76
CA TYR A 52 11.73 9.83 5.38
C TYR A 52 13.00 9.32 4.69
N ALA A 53 13.27 9.74 3.45
CA ALA A 53 14.47 9.39 2.69
C ALA A 53 15.01 10.58 1.88
N ALA A 54 16.28 10.50 1.47
CA ALA A 54 16.89 11.45 0.56
C ALA A 54 16.15 11.47 -0.79
N PRO A 55 16.09 12.64 -1.49
CA PRO A 55 15.50 12.72 -2.84
C PRO A 55 16.16 11.69 -3.78
N PRO A 56 15.40 10.78 -4.43
CA PRO A 56 15.93 9.76 -5.32
C PRO A 56 16.25 10.30 -6.73
N ILE A 57 16.97 11.43 -6.78
CA ILE A 57 17.33 12.16 -8.01
C ILE A 57 18.80 11.96 -8.38
N GLY A 58 19.16 12.27 -9.63
CA GLY A 58 20.53 12.16 -10.12
C GLY A 58 21.08 10.74 -9.95
N ASP A 59 22.23 10.58 -9.29
CA ASP A 59 22.81 9.25 -9.08
C ASP A 59 21.99 8.36 -8.12
N LEU A 60 21.07 8.92 -7.32
CA LEU A 60 20.15 8.14 -6.48
C LEU A 60 18.94 7.60 -7.27
N ARG A 61 18.76 8.03 -8.52
CA ARG A 61 17.71 7.50 -9.39
C ARG A 61 17.94 6.00 -9.64
N PHE A 62 16.87 5.22 -9.55
CA PHE A 62 16.87 3.74 -9.64
C PHE A 62 17.70 3.02 -8.57
N ARG A 63 18.12 3.69 -7.50
CA ARG A 63 18.84 3.07 -6.37
C ARG A 63 17.95 2.96 -5.13
N ALA A 64 18.36 2.13 -4.18
CA ALA A 64 17.73 2.01 -2.86
C ALA A 64 17.65 3.38 -2.16
N PRO A 65 16.57 3.66 -1.41
CA PRO A 65 16.44 4.89 -0.64
C PRO A 65 17.58 5.02 0.39
N GLN A 66 18.01 6.25 0.63
CA GLN A 66 19.05 6.58 1.60
C GLN A 66 18.51 7.50 2.69
N SER A 67 19.22 7.56 3.83
CA SER A 67 18.85 8.48 4.91
C SER A 67 18.85 9.93 4.42
N PRO A 68 17.86 10.74 4.82
CA PRO A 68 17.85 12.15 4.47
C PRO A 68 19.02 12.89 5.13
N ALA A 69 19.45 13.98 4.49
CA ALA A 69 20.43 14.88 5.07
C ALA A 69 19.88 15.57 6.34
N PHE A 70 20.79 16.10 7.16
CA PHE A 70 20.40 16.94 8.28
C PHE A 70 19.84 18.27 7.79
N THR A 71 18.65 18.66 8.26
CA THR A 71 18.08 19.98 8.03
C THR A 71 18.13 20.83 9.31
N PRO A 72 18.82 21.99 9.31
CA PRO A 72 18.80 22.90 10.45
C PRO A 72 17.46 23.64 10.55
N GLY A 73 17.02 23.89 11.79
CA GLY A 73 15.80 24.66 12.07
C GLY A 73 14.54 23.81 12.08
N VAL A 74 13.39 24.49 12.19
CA VAL A 74 12.06 23.87 12.26
C VAL A 74 11.37 24.02 10.91
N GLU A 75 11.02 22.89 10.30
CA GLU A 75 10.24 22.81 9.07
C GLU A 75 8.74 22.77 9.41
N ILE A 76 7.92 23.54 8.68
CA ILE A 76 6.46 23.52 8.88
C ILE A 76 5.88 22.36 8.04
N ALA A 77 5.31 21.36 8.70
CA ALA A 77 4.77 20.15 8.10
C ALA A 77 3.23 20.22 7.96
N ASN A 78 2.73 21.21 7.22
CA ASN A 78 1.28 21.45 7.08
C ASN A 78 0.78 21.46 5.62
N VAL A 79 1.62 21.08 4.66
CA VAL A 79 1.29 21.00 3.23
C VAL A 79 1.54 19.58 2.74
N GLN A 80 0.66 19.06 1.87
CA GLN A 80 0.87 17.77 1.25
C GLN A 80 2.18 17.76 0.45
N PRO A 81 2.99 16.69 0.54
CA PRO A 81 4.21 16.60 -0.24
C PRO A 81 3.90 16.40 -1.73
N ASN A 82 4.92 16.59 -2.56
CA ASN A 82 4.87 16.14 -3.95
C ASN A 82 4.50 14.66 -4.03
N GLU A 83 3.69 14.31 -5.02
CA GLU A 83 3.49 12.92 -5.40
C GLU A 83 4.71 12.42 -6.17
N CYS A 84 4.96 11.10 -6.12
CA CYS A 84 5.98 10.53 -7.00
C CYS A 84 5.53 10.63 -8.45
N MET A 85 6.49 10.56 -9.39
CA MET A 85 6.19 10.53 -10.84
C MET A 85 5.08 9.51 -11.16
N GLN A 86 4.14 9.92 -12.01
CA GLN A 86 2.88 9.21 -12.24
C GLN A 86 2.81 8.79 -13.71
N ALA A 87 2.66 7.50 -14.00
CA ALA A 87 2.29 7.11 -15.35
C ALA A 87 0.80 7.39 -15.59
N ALA A 88 0.43 7.71 -16.83
CA ALA A 88 -0.91 8.18 -17.18
C ALA A 88 -2.05 7.20 -16.84
N LYS A 89 -3.26 7.77 -16.74
CA LYS A 89 -4.55 7.08 -16.87
C LYS A 89 -5.19 7.49 -18.19
N GLY A 90 -5.53 6.52 -19.06
CA GLY A 90 -6.50 6.57 -20.17
C GLY A 90 -6.53 7.77 -21.15
N ILE A 91 -6.40 7.49 -22.45
CA ILE A 91 -6.38 8.44 -23.60
C ILE A 91 -7.77 8.84 -24.16
N SER A 92 -8.81 8.99 -23.34
CA SER A 92 -10.16 9.36 -23.84
C SER A 92 -10.17 10.76 -24.50
N PRO A 93 -10.75 10.94 -25.71
CA PRO A 93 -10.78 12.22 -26.43
C PRO A 93 -11.80 13.24 -25.87
N THR A 94 -12.69 12.83 -24.97
CA THR A 94 -13.56 13.73 -24.22
C THR A 94 -13.65 13.30 -22.76
N ASN A 95 -13.34 14.25 -21.87
CA ASN A 95 -13.58 14.16 -20.43
C ASN A 95 -14.45 15.38 -20.03
N PRO A 96 -15.73 15.20 -19.64
CA PRO A 96 -16.60 16.30 -19.24
C PRO A 96 -16.48 16.69 -17.76
N LEU A 97 -15.52 16.12 -17.01
CA LEU A 97 -15.37 16.35 -15.58
C LEU A 97 -14.04 17.06 -15.28
N GLU A 98 -14.14 18.31 -14.84
CA GLU A 98 -13.01 19.03 -14.23
C GLU A 98 -12.55 18.25 -12.98
N ARG A 99 -11.34 17.70 -13.00
CA ARG A 99 -10.63 17.49 -11.74
C ARG A 99 -10.42 18.87 -11.14
N ARG A 100 -10.97 19.13 -9.95
CA ARG A 100 -10.39 20.16 -9.07
C ARG A 100 -8.92 19.77 -8.92
N ALA A 101 -8.03 20.57 -9.48
CA ALA A 101 -6.60 20.43 -9.27
C ALA A 101 -6.36 20.51 -7.76
N THR A 102 -6.10 19.39 -7.10
CA THR A 102 -5.23 19.43 -5.94
C THR A 102 -3.86 19.76 -6.49
N GLU A 103 -3.26 20.86 -6.01
CA GLU A 103 -1.97 21.43 -6.42
C GLU A 103 -0.75 20.51 -6.15
N VAL A 104 -0.94 19.18 -6.11
CA VAL A 104 0.11 18.21 -5.87
C VAL A 104 0.80 17.91 -7.21
N VAL A 105 2.07 18.31 -7.31
CA VAL A 105 2.87 18.19 -8.52
C VAL A 105 3.67 16.87 -8.46
N PRO A 106 3.59 16.00 -9.49
CA PRO A 106 4.48 14.85 -9.59
C PRO A 106 5.94 15.30 -9.63
N SER A 107 6.78 14.65 -8.82
CA SER A 107 8.21 14.94 -8.73
C SER A 107 8.99 13.66 -8.45
N GLU A 108 10.26 13.63 -8.87
CA GLU A 108 11.20 12.61 -8.39
C GLU A 108 11.56 12.83 -6.91
N ASP A 109 11.58 14.08 -6.43
CA ASP A 109 11.70 14.36 -5.01
C ASP A 109 10.34 14.16 -4.33
N CYS A 110 10.07 12.90 -3.96
CA CYS A 110 8.76 12.48 -3.47
C CYS A 110 8.78 11.57 -2.23
N LEU A 111 9.95 11.22 -1.66
CA LEU A 111 10.04 10.26 -0.55
C LEU A 111 9.68 10.89 0.81
N PHE A 112 8.39 11.20 0.95
CA PHE A 112 7.75 11.81 2.10
C PHE A 112 6.69 10.89 2.70
N LEU A 113 6.34 11.16 3.95
CA LEU A 113 5.21 10.56 4.64
C LEU A 113 4.40 11.60 5.41
N ASN A 114 3.16 11.26 5.69
CA ASN A 114 2.27 12.01 6.55
C ASN A 114 2.05 11.21 7.85
N VAL A 115 2.06 11.88 8.99
CA VAL A 115 1.77 11.29 10.30
C VAL A 115 0.58 12.00 10.92
N TYR A 116 -0.41 11.21 11.33
CA TYR A 116 -1.60 11.66 12.05
C TYR A 116 -1.62 10.94 13.39
N TYR A 117 -1.80 11.68 14.49
CA TYR A 117 -1.87 11.07 15.82
C TYR A 117 -2.82 11.80 16.76
N PRO A 118 -3.49 11.07 17.66
CA PRO A 118 -4.26 11.67 18.76
C PRO A 118 -3.39 12.51 19.69
N SER A 119 -3.84 13.71 20.02
CA SER A 119 -3.12 14.63 20.90
C SER A 119 -4.07 15.43 21.79
N ASP A 120 -3.54 16.03 22.86
CA ASP A 120 -4.26 17.08 23.57
C ASP A 120 -4.28 18.41 22.81
N ALA A 121 -4.94 19.43 23.37
CA ALA A 121 -5.05 20.77 22.77
C ALA A 121 -3.70 21.51 22.62
N THR A 122 -2.63 21.01 23.24
CA THR A 122 -1.28 21.57 23.13
C THR A 122 -0.45 20.88 22.04
N GLY A 123 -0.95 19.78 21.47
CA GLY A 123 -0.25 18.93 20.52
C GLY A 123 0.51 17.77 21.18
N THR A 124 0.39 17.57 22.48
CA THR A 124 1.10 16.48 23.18
C THR A 124 0.49 15.13 22.78
N PRO A 125 1.29 14.17 22.24
CA PRO A 125 0.76 12.89 21.78
C PRO A 125 0.26 12.01 22.91
N MET A 126 -0.89 11.34 22.70
CA MET A 126 -1.25 10.14 23.48
C MET A 126 -0.20 9.05 23.26
N LYS A 127 0.05 8.16 24.24
CA LYS A 127 1.20 7.22 24.21
C LYS A 127 0.78 5.75 24.05
N ASN A 128 1.73 4.95 23.56
CA ASN A 128 1.66 3.49 23.42
C ASN A 128 0.52 2.99 22.52
N LEU A 129 0.18 3.78 21.50
CA LEU A 129 -0.89 3.46 20.56
C LEU A 129 -0.43 2.50 19.46
N PRO A 130 -1.26 1.53 19.05
CA PRO A 130 -1.09 0.82 17.78
C PRO A 130 -0.84 1.78 16.61
N THR A 131 0.05 1.39 15.70
CA THR A 131 0.39 2.19 14.52
C THR A 131 -0.07 1.49 13.25
N LEU A 132 -0.80 2.22 12.41
CA LEU A 132 -1.13 1.83 11.05
C LEU A 132 -0.12 2.46 10.08
N VAL A 133 0.51 1.65 9.23
CA VAL A 133 1.24 2.12 8.05
C VAL A 133 0.42 1.79 6.81
N TRP A 134 0.03 2.82 6.08
CA TRP A 134 -0.82 2.73 4.89
C TRP A 134 -0.01 2.79 3.60
N PHE A 135 -0.19 1.79 2.74
CA PHE A 135 0.30 1.77 1.35
C PHE A 135 -0.85 2.11 0.40
N HIS A 136 -0.67 3.18 -0.39
CA HIS A 136 -1.70 3.63 -1.33
C HIS A 136 -1.86 2.69 -2.53
N ALA A 137 -2.98 2.85 -3.23
CA ALA A 137 -3.33 2.11 -4.44
C ALA A 137 -2.65 2.68 -5.69
N GLY A 138 -3.02 2.14 -6.85
CA GLY A 138 -2.73 2.75 -8.16
C GLY A 138 -1.87 1.90 -9.10
N GLY A 139 -1.94 0.57 -8.97
CA GLY A 139 -1.35 -0.37 -9.92
C GLY A 139 0.17 -0.27 -10.06
N TYR A 140 0.86 0.23 -9.03
CA TYR A 140 2.29 0.55 -9.03
C TYR A 140 2.72 1.67 -9.97
N VAL A 141 1.79 2.33 -10.68
CA VAL A 141 2.09 3.37 -11.67
C VAL A 141 1.55 4.75 -11.30
N SER A 142 0.60 4.82 -10.38
CA SER A 142 -0.01 6.07 -9.90
C SER A 142 -0.39 6.00 -8.42
N GLY A 143 -0.83 7.11 -7.83
CA GLY A 143 -1.29 7.22 -6.46
C GLY A 143 -0.36 8.04 -5.54
N GLY A 144 -0.85 8.31 -4.33
CA GLY A 144 -0.12 9.06 -3.31
C GLY A 144 -0.78 9.01 -1.93
N ALA A 145 -0.02 9.37 -0.90
CA ALA A 145 -0.43 9.55 0.49
C ALA A 145 -1.48 10.67 0.67
N SER A 146 -1.55 11.61 -0.26
CA SER A 146 -2.52 12.70 -0.38
C SER A 146 -3.94 12.23 -0.73
N THR A 147 -4.10 11.01 -1.27
CA THR A 147 -5.38 10.48 -1.81
C THR A 147 -6.46 10.19 -0.76
N SER A 148 -6.17 10.40 0.52
CA SER A 148 -7.12 10.19 1.63
C SER A 148 -6.56 10.80 2.92
N ASN A 149 -7.44 11.08 3.87
CA ASN A 149 -7.06 11.68 5.14
C ASN A 149 -6.94 10.62 6.26
N GLY A 150 -5.79 10.55 6.92
CA GLY A 150 -5.54 9.62 8.03
C GLY A 150 -6.43 9.88 9.26
N GLU A 151 -6.98 11.08 9.42
CA GLU A 151 -7.89 11.43 10.51
C GLU A 151 -9.14 10.53 10.57
N ASP A 152 -9.62 10.04 9.42
CA ASP A 152 -10.81 9.20 9.35
C ASP A 152 -10.66 7.93 10.18
N ILE A 153 -9.51 7.24 10.03
CA ILE A 153 -9.20 6.02 10.79
C ILE A 153 -9.03 6.33 12.27
N ILE A 154 -8.43 7.47 12.61
CA ILE A 154 -8.25 7.88 14.01
C ILE A 154 -9.62 8.08 14.67
N ARG A 155 -10.53 8.83 14.03
CA ARG A 155 -11.89 9.06 14.53
C ARG A 155 -12.68 7.76 14.66
N GLN A 156 -12.62 6.89 13.66
CA GLN A 156 -13.28 5.57 13.69
C GLN A 156 -12.72 4.65 14.79
N SER A 157 -11.46 4.83 15.17
CA SER A 157 -10.82 4.07 16.26
C SER A 157 -11.08 4.65 17.66
N ASN A 158 -11.88 5.71 17.77
CA ASN A 158 -12.02 6.50 18.99
C ASN A 158 -10.66 6.94 19.55
N HIS A 159 -9.79 7.44 18.66
CA HIS A 159 -8.48 8.01 18.99
C HIS A 159 -7.47 7.00 19.58
N ASN A 160 -7.52 5.73 19.16
CA ASN A 160 -6.64 4.68 19.66
C ASN A 160 -5.57 4.22 18.64
N ILE A 161 -5.37 4.94 17.54
CA ILE A 161 -4.45 4.56 16.47
C ILE A 161 -3.62 5.78 16.03
N VAL A 162 -2.33 5.56 15.77
CA VAL A 162 -1.47 6.47 14.99
C VAL A 162 -1.47 6.02 13.54
N VAL A 163 -1.60 6.94 12.58
CA VAL A 163 -1.64 6.62 11.14
C VAL A 163 -0.46 7.26 10.44
N VAL A 164 0.29 6.44 9.72
CA VAL A 164 1.40 6.85 8.84
C VAL A 164 1.02 6.51 7.40
N ARG A 165 1.01 7.51 6.52
CA ARG A 165 0.76 7.32 5.08
C ARG A 165 2.02 7.69 4.32
N ILE A 166 2.48 6.82 3.42
CA ILE A 166 3.79 7.01 2.78
C ILE A 166 3.64 7.22 1.28
N GLN A 167 4.50 8.06 0.72
CA GLN A 167 4.84 8.02 -0.70
C GLN A 167 5.86 6.90 -0.95
N TYR A 168 5.83 6.29 -2.13
CA TYR A 168 6.86 5.39 -2.63
C TYR A 168 6.97 5.52 -4.15
N ARG A 169 8.15 5.26 -4.74
CA ARG A 169 8.34 5.39 -6.19
C ARG A 169 7.46 4.41 -6.97
N LEU A 170 7.03 4.86 -8.15
CA LEU A 170 6.07 4.20 -9.02
C LEU A 170 6.63 4.10 -10.45
N GLY A 171 5.94 3.36 -11.32
CA GLY A 171 6.28 3.25 -12.73
C GLY A 171 7.72 2.77 -12.94
N ILE A 172 8.37 3.27 -13.99
CA ILE A 172 9.79 2.99 -14.25
C ILE A 172 10.71 3.54 -13.15
N PHE A 173 10.28 4.54 -12.37
CA PHE A 173 11.10 5.12 -11.31
C PHE A 173 11.22 4.20 -10.08
N GLY A 174 10.19 3.37 -9.84
CA GLY A 174 10.14 2.44 -8.70
C GLY A 174 10.27 0.96 -9.07
N PHE A 175 9.92 0.59 -10.31
CA PHE A 175 9.72 -0.80 -10.72
C PHE A 175 10.37 -1.12 -12.07
N LEU A 176 11.35 -0.32 -12.54
CA LEU A 176 12.20 -0.75 -13.64
C LEU A 176 13.00 -1.99 -13.22
N ALA A 177 12.95 -3.02 -14.05
CA ALA A 177 13.65 -4.29 -13.87
C ALA A 177 14.63 -4.53 -15.02
N GLY A 178 15.45 -5.57 -14.91
CA GLY A 178 16.50 -5.93 -15.88
C GLY A 178 17.85 -6.19 -15.22
N ALA A 179 18.71 -6.96 -15.88
CA ALA A 179 20.05 -7.30 -15.43
C ALA A 179 20.90 -6.04 -15.18
N ALA A 180 20.82 -5.05 -16.07
CA ALA A 180 21.53 -3.79 -15.91
C ALA A 180 21.08 -3.02 -14.64
N VAL A 181 19.80 -3.08 -14.28
CA VAL A 181 19.28 -2.47 -13.04
C VAL A 181 19.81 -3.23 -11.82
N ARG A 182 19.92 -4.56 -11.89
CA ARG A 182 20.50 -5.35 -10.80
C ARG A 182 21.98 -5.03 -10.58
N GLU A 183 22.75 -4.87 -11.66
CA GLU A 183 24.19 -4.61 -11.59
C GLU A 183 24.53 -3.20 -11.10
N ASP A 184 23.80 -2.18 -11.55
CA ASP A 184 24.07 -0.77 -11.22
C ASP A 184 22.77 -0.03 -10.85
N GLY A 185 22.05 -0.55 -9.86
CA GLY A 185 20.78 0.01 -9.43
C GLY A 185 20.17 -0.78 -8.29
N THR A 186 18.85 -0.77 -8.21
CA THR A 186 18.08 -1.50 -7.22
C THR A 186 16.74 -1.91 -7.83
N LEU A 187 16.56 -3.21 -7.97
CA LEU A 187 15.27 -3.80 -8.33
C LEU A 187 14.24 -3.52 -7.22
N ASN A 188 12.97 -3.45 -7.60
CA ASN A 188 11.86 -3.21 -6.67
C ASN A 188 12.07 -1.96 -5.78
N ALA A 189 12.68 -0.91 -6.33
CA ALA A 189 12.98 0.33 -5.63
C ALA A 189 11.76 0.91 -4.87
N GLY A 190 10.56 0.83 -5.44
CA GLY A 190 9.31 1.23 -4.78
C GLY A 190 8.97 0.39 -3.54
N LEU A 191 9.26 -0.92 -3.53
CA LEU A 191 9.11 -1.74 -2.30
C LEU A 191 10.22 -1.44 -1.29
N ARG A 192 11.43 -1.13 -1.75
CA ARG A 192 12.53 -0.71 -0.88
C ARG A 192 12.25 0.63 -0.19
N ASP A 193 11.57 1.55 -0.89
CA ASP A 193 11.04 2.79 -0.30
C ASP A 193 10.08 2.50 0.85
N GLN A 194 9.14 1.58 0.64
CA GLN A 194 8.19 1.16 1.68
C GLN A 194 8.89 0.49 2.88
N GLU A 195 9.86 -0.39 2.63
CA GLU A 195 10.67 -1.00 3.69
C GLU A 195 11.44 0.07 4.49
N PHE A 196 12.04 1.04 3.79
CA PHE A 196 12.79 2.13 4.42
C PHE A 196 11.88 3.03 5.25
N ALA A 197 10.67 3.34 4.77
CA ALA A 197 9.66 4.07 5.54
C ALA A 197 9.21 3.29 6.79
N MET A 198 9.03 1.97 6.70
CA MET A 198 8.72 1.15 7.89
C MET A 198 9.88 1.13 8.89
N ARG A 199 11.14 1.13 8.43
CA ARG A 199 12.31 1.29 9.32
C ARG A 199 12.34 2.68 9.97
N TRP A 200 11.93 3.73 9.24
CA TRP A 200 11.73 5.05 9.82
C TRP A 200 10.65 5.01 10.91
N VAL A 201 9.52 4.33 10.69
CA VAL A 201 8.46 4.15 11.69
C VAL A 201 9.02 3.46 12.94
N GLN A 202 9.72 2.34 12.78
CA GLN A 202 10.35 1.63 13.91
C GLN A 202 11.27 2.55 14.75
N LYS A 203 12.00 3.45 14.09
CA LYS A 203 12.94 4.36 14.76
C LYS A 203 12.28 5.58 15.41
N HIS A 204 11.18 6.09 14.84
CA HIS A 204 10.68 7.43 15.15
C HIS A 204 9.27 7.49 15.71
N ILE A 205 8.44 6.44 15.56
CA ILE A 205 7.00 6.53 15.83
C ILE A 205 6.66 6.80 17.31
N THR A 206 7.55 6.46 18.24
CA THR A 206 7.39 6.76 19.67
C THR A 206 7.29 8.27 19.96
N LYS A 207 7.89 9.10 19.10
CA LYS A 207 7.81 10.56 19.17
C LYS A 207 6.40 11.08 18.87
N PHE A 208 5.63 10.32 18.09
CA PHE A 208 4.24 10.58 17.72
C PHE A 208 3.24 9.80 18.59
N GLY A 209 3.73 9.11 19.64
CA GLY A 209 2.88 8.34 20.53
C GLY A 209 2.59 6.90 20.13
N GLY A 210 3.06 6.48 18.96
CA GLY A 210 2.91 5.11 18.47
C GLY A 210 3.86 4.12 19.14
N ASP A 211 3.44 2.87 19.18
CA ASP A 211 4.23 1.74 19.68
C ASP A 211 4.84 0.96 18.49
N PRO A 212 6.18 0.95 18.32
CA PRO A 212 6.84 0.25 17.21
C PRO A 212 6.64 -1.27 17.25
N ALA A 213 6.29 -1.86 18.40
CA ALA A 213 5.95 -3.29 18.51
C ALA A 213 4.51 -3.59 18.05
N LYS A 214 3.66 -2.56 17.86
CA LYS A 214 2.25 -2.69 17.47
C LYS A 214 1.95 -2.10 16.09
N VAL A 215 2.87 -2.27 15.16
CA VAL A 215 2.69 -1.83 13.77
C VAL A 215 1.85 -2.84 12.98
N THR A 216 0.81 -2.34 12.31
CA THR A 216 0.01 -3.06 11.31
C THR A 216 0.20 -2.38 9.97
N ILE A 217 0.50 -3.15 8.93
CA ILE A 217 0.52 -2.65 7.55
C ILE A 217 -0.82 -2.90 6.88
N TRP A 218 -1.30 -1.93 6.10
CA TRP A 218 -2.52 -2.04 5.32
C TRP A 218 -2.33 -1.37 3.98
N GLY A 219 -2.84 -1.99 2.91
CA GLY A 219 -3.01 -1.29 1.65
C GLY A 219 -4.24 -1.75 0.89
N GLN A 220 -4.56 -0.96 -0.13
CA GLN A 220 -5.63 -1.21 -1.09
C GLN A 220 -5.04 -1.44 -2.49
N SER A 221 -5.58 -2.39 -3.27
CA SER A 221 -5.11 -2.66 -4.64
C SER A 221 -3.59 -2.91 -4.67
N ALA A 222 -2.81 -2.20 -5.48
CA ALA A 222 -1.35 -2.27 -5.46
C ALA A 222 -0.71 -2.05 -4.08
N GLY A 223 -1.33 -1.27 -3.19
CA GLY A 223 -0.92 -1.19 -1.79
C GLY A 223 -1.14 -2.51 -1.03
N ALA A 224 -2.23 -3.22 -1.31
CA ALA A 224 -2.47 -4.57 -0.79
C ALA A 224 -1.49 -5.59 -1.41
N GLY A 225 -1.15 -5.42 -2.69
CA GLY A 225 -0.05 -6.14 -3.33
C GLY A 225 1.30 -5.86 -2.66
N SER A 226 1.58 -4.61 -2.28
CA SER A 226 2.75 -4.27 -1.46
C SER A 226 2.75 -4.96 -0.11
N VAL A 227 1.61 -5.00 0.60
CA VAL A 227 1.47 -5.79 1.84
C VAL A 227 1.81 -7.26 1.57
N PHE A 228 1.28 -7.85 0.50
CA PHE A 228 1.58 -9.21 0.06
C PHE A 228 3.09 -9.44 -0.14
N GLN A 229 3.80 -8.51 -0.78
CA GLN A 229 5.26 -8.60 -0.96
C GLN A 229 6.01 -8.48 0.37
N HIS A 230 5.62 -7.56 1.26
CA HIS A 230 6.24 -7.41 2.59
C HIS A 230 6.04 -8.63 3.50
N ILE A 231 4.95 -9.38 3.31
CA ILE A 231 4.73 -10.65 4.01
C ILE A 231 5.81 -11.66 3.61
N VAL A 232 6.18 -11.79 2.33
CA VAL A 232 7.20 -12.75 1.88
C VAL A 232 8.63 -12.19 1.84
N ALA A 233 8.77 -10.87 2.05
CA ALA A 233 10.04 -10.18 1.96
C ALA A 233 11.16 -10.85 2.78
N ASN A 234 12.35 -10.92 2.20
CA ASN A 234 13.53 -11.56 2.76
C ASN A 234 13.26 -13.02 3.18
N GLY A 235 12.46 -13.75 2.38
CA GLY A 235 12.07 -15.13 2.66
C GLY A 235 11.22 -15.30 3.92
N GLY A 236 10.37 -14.31 4.24
CA GLY A 236 9.54 -14.29 5.44
C GLY A 236 10.33 -14.08 6.73
N LYS A 237 11.53 -13.49 6.65
CA LYS A 237 12.46 -13.31 7.77
C LYS A 237 13.06 -11.91 7.81
N THR A 238 12.25 -10.88 7.58
CA THR A 238 12.70 -9.49 7.67
C THR A 238 13.18 -9.19 9.10
N GLN A 239 14.42 -8.68 9.21
CA GLN A 239 15.05 -8.34 10.50
C GLN A 239 15.46 -6.85 10.56
N PRO A 240 15.15 -6.14 11.66
CA PRO A 240 14.20 -6.53 12.71
C PRO A 240 12.77 -6.68 12.14
N GLN A 241 11.88 -7.32 12.90
CA GLN A 241 10.46 -7.36 12.55
C GLN A 241 9.90 -5.93 12.41
N LEU A 242 9.27 -5.63 11.28
CA LEU A 242 8.75 -4.28 10.99
C LEU A 242 7.25 -4.12 11.30
N PHE A 243 6.49 -5.22 11.34
CA PHE A 243 5.05 -5.23 11.61
C PHE A 243 4.60 -6.56 12.26
N ARG A 244 3.50 -6.51 13.01
CA ARG A 244 2.87 -7.67 13.66
C ARG A 244 1.59 -8.14 12.95
N GLY A 245 0.88 -7.26 12.25
CA GLY A 245 -0.38 -7.56 11.57
C GLY A 245 -0.37 -7.02 10.13
N ALA A 246 -1.14 -7.67 9.26
CA ALA A 246 -1.28 -7.28 7.87
C ALA A 246 -2.75 -7.22 7.47
N ILE A 247 -3.11 -6.19 6.68
CA ILE A 247 -4.45 -6.04 6.11
C ILE A 247 -4.33 -5.87 4.59
N THR A 248 -5.12 -6.61 3.83
CA THR A 248 -5.21 -6.50 2.37
C THR A 248 -6.64 -6.19 1.95
N SER A 249 -6.88 -4.99 1.40
CA SER A 249 -8.14 -4.62 0.75
C SER A 249 -7.98 -4.76 -0.76
N SER A 250 -8.57 -5.81 -1.34
CA SER A 250 -8.36 -6.21 -2.74
C SER A 250 -6.88 -6.47 -3.02
N THR A 251 -6.34 -7.57 -2.48
CA THR A 251 -4.98 -8.08 -2.80
C THR A 251 -4.76 -7.98 -4.31
N PHE A 252 -3.64 -7.41 -4.75
CA PHE A 252 -3.34 -7.21 -6.17
C PHE A 252 -2.01 -7.85 -6.52
N VAL A 253 -2.06 -8.90 -7.34
CA VAL A 253 -0.87 -9.64 -7.79
C VAL A 253 -0.97 -9.76 -9.31
N PRO A 254 -0.45 -8.79 -10.06
CA PRO A 254 -0.25 -8.95 -11.49
C PRO A 254 0.89 -9.95 -11.75
N SER A 255 1.10 -10.32 -13.01
CA SER A 255 2.21 -11.18 -13.40
C SER A 255 3.55 -10.62 -12.90
N GLN A 256 4.24 -11.41 -12.07
CA GLN A 256 5.52 -11.06 -11.44
C GLN A 256 6.61 -12.01 -11.94
N TYR A 257 7.33 -11.55 -12.95
CA TYR A 257 8.42 -12.28 -13.60
C TYR A 257 9.74 -12.15 -12.81
N ALA A 258 10.73 -12.97 -13.16
CA ALA A 258 12.10 -12.75 -12.72
C ALA A 258 12.64 -11.43 -13.28
N PHE A 259 13.57 -10.80 -12.55
CA PHE A 259 14.12 -9.51 -12.96
C PHE A 259 14.85 -9.55 -14.32
N ASP A 260 15.40 -10.70 -14.71
CA ASP A 260 16.11 -11.00 -15.95
C ASP A 260 15.27 -11.82 -16.95
N ASP A 261 13.96 -11.93 -16.70
CA ASP A 261 13.02 -12.55 -17.64
C ASP A 261 12.97 -11.76 -18.96
N PRO A 262 12.78 -12.41 -20.13
CA PRO A 262 12.63 -11.72 -21.41
C PRO A 262 11.61 -10.56 -21.42
N ILE A 263 10.53 -10.66 -20.64
CA ILE A 263 9.53 -9.58 -20.51
C ILE A 263 10.12 -8.37 -19.76
N SER A 264 10.83 -8.62 -18.65
CA SER A 264 11.50 -7.57 -17.87
C SER A 264 12.59 -6.87 -18.69
N GLU A 265 13.41 -7.65 -19.41
CA GLU A 265 14.43 -7.14 -20.32
C GLU A 265 13.84 -6.37 -21.50
N PHE A 266 12.70 -6.82 -22.03
CA PHE A 266 11.99 -6.10 -23.08
C PHE A 266 11.56 -4.70 -22.60
N ILE A 267 10.93 -4.61 -21.42
CA ILE A 267 10.51 -3.33 -20.84
C ILE A 267 11.72 -2.42 -20.59
N PHE A 268 12.81 -2.95 -20.04
CA PHE A 268 14.06 -2.21 -19.87
C PHE A 268 14.57 -1.62 -21.19
N ASN A 269 14.63 -2.45 -22.24
CA ASN A 269 15.10 -2.02 -23.55
C ASN A 269 14.18 -0.97 -24.19
N GLN A 270 12.86 -1.03 -23.94
CA GLN A 270 11.94 0.04 -24.36
C GLN A 270 12.23 1.36 -23.66
N VAL A 271 12.50 1.35 -22.34
CA VAL A 271 12.94 2.57 -21.63
C VAL A 271 14.21 3.12 -22.26
N VAL A 272 15.24 2.29 -22.44
CA VAL A 272 16.53 2.68 -23.02
C VAL A 272 16.36 3.28 -24.43
N ALA A 273 15.47 2.69 -25.25
CA ALA A 273 15.14 3.18 -26.58
C ALA A 273 14.46 4.56 -26.55
N GLN A 274 13.44 4.72 -25.71
CA GLN A 274 12.66 5.97 -25.63
C GLN A 274 13.43 7.13 -24.97
N THR A 275 14.50 6.84 -24.22
CA THR A 275 15.35 7.84 -23.59
C THR A 275 16.65 8.13 -24.37
N ASN A 276 16.81 7.60 -25.58
CA ASN A 276 18.03 7.72 -26.40
C ASN A 276 19.30 7.19 -25.72
N CYS A 277 19.17 6.16 -24.88
CA CYS A 277 20.30 5.52 -24.18
C CYS A 277 20.83 4.26 -24.88
N THR A 278 20.45 3.99 -26.13
CA THR A 278 20.79 2.76 -26.87
C THR A 278 22.24 2.66 -27.33
N SER A 279 22.89 3.80 -27.58
CA SER A 279 24.24 3.86 -28.18
C SER A 279 25.35 4.11 -27.16
N VAL A 280 25.05 4.05 -25.85
CA VAL A 280 26.03 4.27 -24.78
C VAL A 280 26.54 2.96 -24.19
N VAL A 281 27.77 2.96 -23.70
CA VAL A 281 28.38 1.78 -23.06
C VAL A 281 27.69 1.43 -21.74
N ASN A 282 27.21 2.42 -21.00
CA ASN A 282 26.49 2.23 -19.74
C ASN A 282 25.11 2.90 -19.82
N ALA A 283 24.09 2.09 -20.14
CA ALA A 283 22.70 2.53 -20.24
C ALA A 283 22.19 3.11 -18.90
N MET A 284 22.53 2.50 -17.75
CA MET A 284 22.08 2.98 -16.44
C MET A 284 22.62 4.38 -16.12
N ALA A 285 23.89 4.64 -16.42
CA ALA A 285 24.46 5.98 -16.25
C ALA A 285 23.76 7.02 -17.15
N CYS A 286 23.42 6.65 -18.40
CA CYS A 286 22.63 7.51 -19.28
C CYS A 286 21.22 7.76 -18.74
N LEU A 287 20.53 6.72 -18.23
CA LEU A 287 19.20 6.86 -17.64
C LEU A 287 19.21 7.75 -16.39
N ARG A 288 20.25 7.71 -15.56
CA ARG A 288 20.39 8.64 -14.42
C ARG A 288 20.70 10.07 -14.84
N ALA A 289 21.38 10.26 -15.97
CA ALA A 289 21.66 11.58 -16.53
C ALA A 289 20.50 12.15 -17.37
N ALA A 290 19.53 11.32 -17.76
CA ALA A 290 18.40 11.74 -18.57
C ALA A 290 17.53 12.78 -17.86
N ASP A 291 16.92 13.67 -18.66
CA ASP A 291 15.97 14.64 -18.16
C ASP A 291 14.73 13.93 -17.57
N PRO A 292 14.24 14.33 -16.38
CA PRO A 292 13.08 13.72 -15.75
C PRO A 292 11.83 13.70 -16.63
N THR A 293 11.64 14.71 -17.50
CA THR A 293 10.48 14.80 -18.39
C THR A 293 10.54 13.79 -19.53
N VAL A 294 11.74 13.46 -20.02
CA VAL A 294 11.95 12.41 -21.03
C VAL A 294 11.65 11.04 -20.42
N LEU A 295 12.12 10.81 -19.20
CA LEU A 295 11.80 9.59 -18.46
C LEU A 295 10.30 9.47 -18.17
N GLU A 296 9.63 10.55 -17.79
CA GLU A 296 8.18 10.51 -17.55
C GLU A 296 7.37 10.26 -18.83
N THR A 297 7.85 10.78 -19.96
CA THR A 297 7.26 10.47 -21.26
C THR A 297 7.40 8.98 -21.58
N ALA A 298 8.59 8.40 -21.39
CA ALA A 298 8.80 6.96 -21.55
C ALA A 298 7.95 6.13 -20.57
N ASN A 299 7.87 6.56 -19.31
CA ASN A 299 7.05 5.96 -18.27
C ASN A 299 5.57 5.89 -18.71
N THR A 300 5.04 6.99 -19.24
CA THR A 300 3.67 7.08 -19.74
C THR A 300 3.43 6.17 -20.93
N ASN A 301 4.31 6.20 -21.93
CA ASN A 301 4.16 5.40 -23.16
C ASN A 301 4.17 3.90 -22.86
N ILE A 302 5.12 3.44 -22.04
CA ILE A 302 5.26 2.02 -21.69
C ILE A 302 4.03 1.48 -20.95
N VAL A 303 3.42 2.29 -20.08
CA VAL A 303 2.19 1.90 -19.39
C VAL A 303 1.00 1.92 -20.35
N ALA A 304 0.94 2.87 -21.29
CA ALA A 304 -0.12 2.96 -22.28
C ALA A 304 -0.08 1.85 -23.34
N ASP A 305 1.11 1.32 -23.65
CA ASP A 305 1.30 0.21 -24.60
C ASP A 305 0.97 -1.17 -23.99
N GLY A 306 0.70 -1.24 -22.68
CA GLY A 306 0.31 -2.47 -21.99
C GLY A 306 -1.08 -2.98 -22.40
N PHE A 307 -1.33 -4.27 -22.18
CA PHE A 307 -2.67 -4.85 -22.39
C PHE A 307 -3.71 -4.16 -21.49
N PHE A 308 -4.89 -3.87 -22.02
CA PHE A 308 -5.90 -3.07 -21.32
C PHE A 308 -6.22 -3.66 -19.93
N GLY A 309 -6.24 -2.79 -18.91
CA GLY A 309 -6.52 -3.17 -17.53
C GLY A 309 -5.36 -3.83 -16.78
N THR A 310 -4.22 -4.07 -17.44
CA THR A 310 -2.99 -4.53 -16.82
C THR A 310 -2.04 -3.36 -16.54
N PHE A 311 -0.95 -3.64 -15.83
CA PHE A 311 0.07 -2.66 -15.46
C PHE A 311 1.44 -3.18 -15.87
N THR A 312 2.13 -2.45 -16.74
CA THR A 312 3.38 -2.90 -17.37
C THR A 312 4.56 -2.93 -16.40
N THR A 313 4.54 -2.13 -15.34
CA THR A 313 5.58 -2.12 -14.31
C THR A 313 5.00 -2.57 -12.98
N ALA A 314 5.63 -3.58 -12.38
CA ALA A 314 5.18 -4.24 -11.16
C ALA A 314 6.40 -4.85 -10.43
N PRO A 315 6.24 -5.33 -9.19
CA PRO A 315 7.28 -6.08 -8.50
C PRO A 315 7.80 -7.27 -9.33
N VAL A 316 9.10 -7.54 -9.26
CA VAL A 316 9.77 -8.69 -9.89
C VAL A 316 10.39 -9.61 -8.84
N ILE A 317 10.62 -10.87 -9.19
CA ILE A 317 11.42 -11.80 -8.36
C ILE A 317 12.89 -11.40 -8.54
N ASP A 318 13.47 -10.78 -7.50
CA ASP A 318 14.83 -10.24 -7.54
C ASP A 318 15.88 -11.16 -6.89
N GLY A 319 15.45 -12.20 -6.19
CA GLY A 319 16.33 -13.15 -5.50
C GLY A 319 16.87 -12.63 -4.16
N GLU A 320 16.51 -11.41 -3.75
CA GLU A 320 16.98 -10.77 -2.51
C GLU A 320 15.83 -10.33 -1.62
N PHE A 321 15.02 -9.37 -2.07
CA PHE A 321 13.81 -8.94 -1.36
C PHE A 321 12.70 -9.97 -1.56
N ILE A 322 12.45 -10.34 -2.81
CA ILE A 322 11.52 -11.39 -3.20
C ILE A 322 12.37 -12.55 -3.69
N THR A 323 12.66 -13.46 -2.77
CA THR A 323 13.68 -14.51 -2.96
C THR A 323 13.25 -15.62 -3.92
N GLN A 324 11.96 -15.76 -4.17
CA GLN A 324 11.32 -16.79 -4.99
C GLN A 324 9.87 -16.36 -5.30
N PRO A 325 9.13 -17.04 -6.21
CA PRO A 325 7.71 -16.79 -6.41
C PRO A 325 6.94 -16.74 -5.07
N PRO A 326 6.15 -15.69 -4.80
CA PRO A 326 5.42 -15.55 -3.55
C PRO A 326 4.52 -16.73 -3.22
N THR A 327 3.80 -17.31 -4.19
CA THR A 327 2.99 -18.54 -3.99
C THR A 327 3.80 -19.67 -3.35
N LEU A 328 5.05 -19.91 -3.79
CA LEU A 328 5.93 -20.92 -3.21
C LEU A 328 6.36 -20.56 -1.78
N SER A 329 6.59 -19.27 -1.49
CA SER A 329 6.93 -18.80 -0.13
C SER A 329 5.79 -19.09 0.85
N PHE A 330 4.54 -18.86 0.43
CA PHE A 330 3.35 -19.13 1.22
C PHE A 330 3.14 -20.62 1.48
N LEU A 331 3.32 -21.48 0.46
CA LEU A 331 3.28 -22.94 0.64
C LEU A 331 4.32 -23.45 1.64
N GLN A 332 5.46 -22.76 1.75
CA GLN A 332 6.52 -23.08 2.69
C GLN A 332 6.31 -22.47 4.09
N GLY A 333 5.23 -21.71 4.30
CA GLY A 333 4.96 -21.00 5.56
C GLY A 333 5.97 -19.89 5.87
N LYS A 334 6.72 -19.41 4.87
CA LYS A 334 7.73 -18.35 5.02
C LYS A 334 7.04 -16.98 4.98
N VAL A 335 6.54 -16.53 6.13
CA VAL A 335 5.81 -15.26 6.25
C VAL A 335 6.33 -14.38 7.38
N ASN A 336 6.37 -13.07 7.12
CA ASN A 336 6.43 -12.01 8.12
C ASN A 336 5.02 -11.69 8.62
N GLY A 337 4.88 -11.32 9.89
CA GLY A 337 3.60 -10.97 10.51
C GLY A 337 2.89 -12.16 11.17
N GLN A 338 1.98 -11.86 12.10
CA GLN A 338 1.36 -12.85 12.99
C GLN A 338 -0.07 -13.19 12.58
N VAL A 339 -0.84 -12.20 12.11
CA VAL A 339 -2.26 -12.33 11.78
C VAL A 339 -2.56 -11.52 10.52
N LEU A 340 -3.47 -12.04 9.70
CA LEU A 340 -3.94 -11.43 8.45
C LEU A 340 -5.44 -11.10 8.53
N LEU A 341 -5.84 -9.95 8.00
CA LEU A 341 -7.21 -9.65 7.63
C LEU A 341 -7.25 -9.33 6.12
N SER A 342 -8.01 -10.08 5.34
CA SER A 342 -8.17 -9.78 3.92
C SER A 342 -9.63 -9.59 3.56
N ILE A 343 -9.92 -8.55 2.79
CA ILE A 343 -11.25 -8.28 2.24
C ILE A 343 -11.13 -8.04 0.74
N THR A 344 -11.99 -8.67 -0.05
CA THR A 344 -12.08 -8.48 -1.51
C THR A 344 -13.47 -7.94 -1.86
N ASN A 345 -13.56 -7.15 -2.92
CA ASN A 345 -14.84 -6.79 -3.53
C ASN A 345 -15.36 -7.99 -4.35
N ALA A 346 -16.67 -8.16 -4.47
CA ALA A 346 -17.26 -9.31 -5.17
C ALA A 346 -16.96 -9.32 -6.69
N PHE A 347 -16.78 -8.15 -7.31
CA PHE A 347 -16.56 -7.99 -8.75
C PHE A 347 -15.28 -7.19 -9.04
N GLU A 348 -14.13 -7.70 -8.58
CA GLU A 348 -12.82 -7.04 -8.75
C GLU A 348 -12.47 -6.76 -10.22
N GLY A 349 -12.75 -7.69 -11.14
CA GLY A 349 -12.23 -7.64 -12.50
C GLY A 349 -12.93 -6.65 -13.44
N THR A 350 -14.16 -6.23 -13.13
CA THR A 350 -15.02 -5.50 -14.07
C THR A 350 -14.39 -4.19 -14.59
N LEU A 351 -13.64 -3.47 -13.76
CA LEU A 351 -13.02 -2.20 -14.15
C LEU A 351 -11.77 -2.37 -15.03
N PHE A 352 -11.26 -3.60 -15.15
CA PHE A 352 -10.02 -3.92 -15.84
C PHE A 352 -10.25 -4.70 -17.14
N VAL A 353 -11.51 -4.94 -17.51
CA VAL A 353 -11.87 -5.59 -18.77
C VAL A 353 -12.54 -4.58 -19.67
N ASN A 354 -12.19 -4.60 -20.96
CA ASN A 354 -12.86 -3.77 -21.95
C ASN A 354 -14.29 -4.29 -22.19
N GLN A 355 -15.27 -3.61 -21.60
CA GLN A 355 -16.67 -4.04 -21.62
C GLN A 355 -17.32 -4.01 -23.02
N SER A 356 -16.66 -3.44 -24.02
CA SER A 356 -17.13 -3.38 -25.41
C SER A 356 -16.57 -4.49 -26.30
N VAL A 357 -15.59 -5.26 -25.82
CA VAL A 357 -14.93 -6.34 -26.56
C VAL A 357 -15.31 -7.67 -25.91
N VAL A 358 -15.95 -8.55 -26.66
CA VAL A 358 -16.39 -9.86 -26.16
C VAL A 358 -15.33 -10.89 -26.52
N ALA A 359 -14.31 -11.01 -25.68
CA ALA A 359 -13.38 -12.14 -25.70
C ALA A 359 -14.01 -13.34 -24.98
N THR A 360 -13.52 -14.54 -25.26
CA THR A 360 -13.78 -15.75 -24.47
C THR A 360 -12.86 -15.80 -23.24
N ALA A 361 -13.20 -16.63 -22.25
CA ALA A 361 -12.35 -16.85 -21.08
C ALA A 361 -10.94 -17.39 -21.45
N ALA A 362 -10.85 -18.22 -22.49
CA ALA A 362 -9.58 -18.73 -23.02
C ALA A 362 -8.72 -17.63 -23.65
N GLU A 363 -9.30 -16.80 -24.52
CA GLU A 363 -8.60 -15.67 -25.14
C GLU A 363 -8.11 -14.69 -24.09
N GLN A 364 -8.96 -14.34 -23.13
CA GLN A 364 -8.58 -13.46 -22.02
C GLN A 364 -7.40 -14.03 -21.22
N ALA A 365 -7.37 -15.34 -20.96
CA ALA A 365 -6.28 -15.96 -20.23
C ALA A 365 -4.95 -15.91 -21.00
N LEU A 366 -4.98 -16.12 -22.32
CA LEU A 366 -3.80 -16.03 -23.19
C LEU A 366 -3.28 -14.59 -23.29
N ASP A 367 -4.17 -13.60 -23.35
CA ASP A 367 -3.79 -12.18 -23.39
C ASP A 367 -3.18 -11.71 -22.06
N LEU A 368 -3.71 -12.20 -20.92
CA LEU A 368 -3.18 -11.87 -19.60
C LEU A 368 -1.84 -12.56 -19.30
N PHE A 369 -1.70 -13.81 -19.72
CA PHE A 369 -0.59 -14.66 -19.33
C PHE A 369 0.12 -15.22 -20.57
N PRO A 370 1.12 -14.51 -21.12
CA PRO A 370 1.76 -14.87 -22.39
C PRO A 370 2.50 -16.22 -22.36
N ASN A 371 2.77 -16.76 -21.18
CA ASN A 371 3.37 -18.09 -21.01
C ASN A 371 2.34 -19.24 -21.00
N PHE A 372 1.04 -18.96 -21.14
CA PHE A 372 0.02 -19.99 -21.24
C PHE A 372 0.05 -20.68 -22.60
N THR A 373 -0.20 -21.98 -22.57
CA THR A 373 -0.47 -22.82 -23.74
C THR A 373 -1.97 -22.91 -24.00
N ALA A 374 -2.35 -23.35 -25.21
CA ALA A 374 -3.74 -23.63 -25.54
C ALA A 374 -4.41 -24.57 -24.53
N SER A 375 -3.69 -25.58 -24.01
CA SER A 375 -4.23 -26.51 -23.02
C SER A 375 -4.61 -25.84 -21.69
N GLN A 376 -3.84 -24.84 -21.23
CA GLN A 376 -4.18 -24.09 -20.02
C GLN A 376 -5.35 -23.14 -20.27
N ALA A 377 -5.40 -22.53 -21.45
CA ALA A 377 -6.53 -21.68 -21.85
C ALA A 377 -7.85 -22.48 -21.96
N ASP A 378 -7.80 -23.71 -22.47
CA ASP A 378 -8.93 -24.63 -22.52
C ASP A 378 -9.41 -25.01 -21.11
N GLU A 379 -8.48 -25.22 -20.17
CA GLU A 379 -8.82 -25.50 -18.77
C GLU A 379 -9.48 -24.29 -18.10
N VAL A 380 -8.99 -23.06 -18.35
CA VAL A 380 -9.69 -21.83 -17.92
C VAL A 380 -11.10 -21.79 -18.51
N SER A 381 -11.25 -22.02 -19.82
CA SER A 381 -12.57 -22.04 -20.46
C SER A 381 -13.53 -23.03 -19.78
N ALA A 382 -13.05 -24.25 -19.48
CA ALA A 382 -13.84 -25.26 -18.80
C ALA A 382 -14.21 -24.86 -17.36
N LEU A 383 -13.31 -24.21 -16.62
CA LEU A 383 -13.51 -23.78 -15.24
C LEU A 383 -14.51 -22.62 -15.11
N TYR A 384 -14.57 -21.74 -16.11
CA TYR A 384 -15.50 -20.60 -16.15
C TYR A 384 -16.79 -20.90 -16.95
N ALA A 385 -16.87 -22.06 -17.59
CA ALA A 385 -18.04 -22.47 -18.36
C ALA A 385 -19.31 -22.45 -17.50
N GLY A 386 -20.36 -21.83 -18.03
CA GLY A 386 -21.67 -21.72 -17.36
C GLY A 386 -21.77 -20.57 -16.36
N LEU A 387 -20.71 -19.81 -16.12
CA LEU A 387 -20.76 -18.57 -15.33
C LEU A 387 -21.28 -17.42 -16.21
N GLY A 388 -22.60 -17.31 -16.38
CA GLY A 388 -23.21 -16.17 -17.08
C GLY A 388 -22.72 -16.00 -18.52
N THR A 389 -22.68 -14.74 -18.99
CA THR A 389 -22.22 -14.38 -20.33
C THR A 389 -20.70 -14.45 -20.46
N ASP A 390 -20.16 -14.51 -21.68
CA ASP A 390 -18.72 -14.48 -21.92
C ASP A 390 -18.05 -13.27 -21.25
N LEU A 391 -18.67 -12.10 -21.31
CA LEU A 391 -18.17 -10.91 -20.60
C LEU A 391 -18.11 -11.11 -19.08
N PHE A 392 -19.10 -11.80 -18.49
CA PHE A 392 -19.07 -12.12 -17.06
C PHE A 392 -17.93 -13.10 -16.73
N GLN A 393 -17.68 -14.09 -17.60
CA GLN A 393 -16.56 -15.02 -17.46
C GLN A 393 -15.21 -14.31 -17.55
N VAL A 394 -15.03 -13.43 -18.53
CA VAL A 394 -13.81 -12.61 -18.71
C VAL A 394 -13.57 -11.69 -17.50
N ASN A 395 -14.62 -11.02 -17.00
CA ASN A 395 -14.55 -10.26 -15.75
C ASN A 395 -14.14 -11.16 -14.57
N GLY A 396 -14.66 -12.39 -14.52
CA GLY A 396 -14.29 -13.41 -13.55
C GLY A 396 -12.82 -13.82 -13.65
N VAL A 397 -12.32 -14.13 -14.85
CA VAL A 397 -10.90 -14.47 -15.09
C VAL A 397 -9.99 -13.36 -14.60
N MET A 398 -10.26 -12.10 -14.97
CA MET A 398 -9.49 -10.94 -14.52
C MET A 398 -9.53 -10.77 -12.99
N GLY A 399 -10.74 -10.79 -12.40
CA GLY A 399 -10.92 -10.56 -10.97
C GLY A 399 -10.31 -11.68 -10.11
N GLU A 400 -10.52 -12.92 -10.50
CA GLU A 400 -10.08 -14.07 -9.72
C GLU A 400 -8.58 -14.30 -9.85
N SER A 401 -8.00 -14.23 -11.07
CA SER A 401 -6.56 -14.48 -11.25
C SER A 401 -5.70 -13.41 -10.59
N ILE A 402 -6.04 -12.13 -10.73
CA ILE A 402 -5.20 -10.99 -10.29
C ILE A 402 -5.50 -10.54 -8.86
N PHE A 403 -6.74 -10.74 -8.37
CA PHE A 403 -7.16 -10.17 -7.08
C PHE A 403 -7.65 -11.20 -6.06
N ILE A 404 -8.70 -11.94 -6.40
CA ILE A 404 -9.42 -12.75 -5.40
C ILE A 404 -8.62 -14.00 -5.04
N CYS A 405 -8.16 -14.80 -6.00
CA CYS A 405 -7.44 -16.04 -5.72
C CYS A 405 -6.05 -15.84 -5.07
N PRO A 406 -5.26 -14.80 -5.41
CA PRO A 406 -4.05 -14.48 -4.65
C PRO A 406 -4.28 -14.28 -3.14
N THR A 407 -5.47 -13.80 -2.75
CA THR A 407 -5.85 -13.72 -1.34
C THR A 407 -5.86 -15.10 -0.67
N TYR A 408 -6.30 -16.16 -1.37
CA TYR A 408 -6.36 -17.50 -0.79
C TYR A 408 -4.99 -18.12 -0.54
N SER A 409 -3.97 -17.73 -1.31
CA SER A 409 -2.58 -18.08 -1.02
C SER A 409 -2.09 -17.48 0.31
N LEU A 410 -2.47 -16.22 0.59
CA LEU A 410 -2.23 -15.61 1.89
C LEU A 410 -3.01 -16.34 3.01
N LEU A 411 -4.29 -16.64 2.79
CA LEU A 411 -5.12 -17.32 3.79
C LEU A 411 -4.55 -18.70 4.15
N HIS A 412 -4.00 -19.44 3.18
CA HIS A 412 -3.32 -20.70 3.43
C HIS A 412 -2.06 -20.52 4.30
N ALA A 413 -1.22 -19.53 3.99
CA ALA A 413 -0.01 -19.24 4.77
C ALA A 413 -0.30 -18.79 6.22
N PHE A 414 -1.48 -18.20 6.44
CA PHE A 414 -1.98 -17.76 7.73
C PHE A 414 -3.10 -18.66 8.27
N ALA A 415 -3.18 -19.93 7.87
CA ALA A 415 -4.23 -20.85 8.32
C ALA A 415 -4.39 -20.84 9.85
N GLY A 416 -5.62 -20.62 10.35
CA GLY A 416 -5.94 -20.50 11.77
C GLY A 416 -5.52 -19.17 12.42
N ARG A 417 -5.00 -18.25 11.62
CA ARG A 417 -4.50 -16.91 12.00
C ARG A 417 -4.88 -15.85 10.95
N ALA A 418 -5.95 -16.08 10.19
CA ALA A 418 -6.45 -15.14 9.20
C ALA A 418 -7.95 -14.94 9.32
N PHE A 419 -8.44 -13.78 8.88
CA PHE A 419 -9.85 -13.47 8.69
C PHE A 419 -10.06 -13.09 7.22
N LYS A 420 -11.10 -13.64 6.59
CA LYS A 420 -11.47 -13.34 5.20
C LYS A 420 -12.88 -12.79 5.13
N GLY A 421 -13.04 -11.67 4.42
CA GLY A 421 -14.34 -11.05 4.16
C GLY A 421 -14.54 -10.77 2.68
N GLU A 422 -15.80 -10.61 2.30
CA GLU A 422 -16.22 -10.22 0.95
C GLU A 422 -17.12 -8.98 1.06
N PHE A 423 -16.74 -7.92 0.36
CA PHE A 423 -17.56 -6.73 0.18
C PHE A 423 -18.41 -6.90 -1.08
N ALA A 424 -19.72 -7.01 -0.90
CA ALA A 424 -20.68 -7.31 -1.97
C ALA A 424 -21.76 -6.23 -2.14
N VAL A 425 -21.63 -5.07 -1.46
CA VAL A 425 -22.58 -3.96 -1.66
C VAL A 425 -22.53 -3.48 -3.11
N PRO A 426 -23.64 -3.56 -3.88
CA PRO A 426 -23.63 -3.22 -5.30
C PRO A 426 -23.12 -1.79 -5.57
N PRO A 427 -22.30 -1.58 -6.63
CA PRO A 427 -21.93 -2.57 -7.64
C PRO A 427 -20.76 -3.49 -7.27
N ALA A 428 -20.17 -3.33 -6.08
CA ALA A 428 -19.06 -4.15 -5.56
C ALA A 428 -17.89 -4.33 -6.55
N PHE A 429 -17.58 -3.28 -7.31
CA PHE A 429 -16.38 -3.23 -8.15
C PHE A 429 -15.14 -2.96 -7.32
N HIS A 430 -13.97 -3.19 -7.89
CA HIS A 430 -12.69 -2.88 -7.26
C HIS A 430 -12.66 -1.48 -6.64
N GLY A 431 -12.39 -1.41 -5.32
CA GLY A 431 -12.32 -0.16 -4.55
C GLY A 431 -13.65 0.43 -4.11
N SER A 432 -14.79 -0.26 -4.33
CA SER A 432 -16.12 0.22 -3.88
C SER A 432 -16.24 0.31 -2.35
N ASP A 433 -15.41 -0.44 -1.63
CA ASP A 433 -15.30 -0.46 -0.18
C ASP A 433 -14.56 0.76 0.40
N PHE A 434 -13.80 1.50 -0.42
CA PHE A 434 -12.90 2.55 0.03
C PHE A 434 -13.57 3.67 0.83
N ALA A 435 -14.75 4.11 0.36
CA ALA A 435 -15.51 5.18 1.00
C ALA A 435 -16.00 4.82 2.41
N TYR A 436 -16.05 3.52 2.76
CA TYR A 436 -16.56 3.08 4.05
C TYR A 436 -15.51 3.17 5.17
N TYR A 437 -14.21 3.15 4.84
CA TYR A 437 -13.13 3.38 5.81
C TYR A 437 -12.42 4.73 5.62
N TYR A 438 -12.56 5.40 4.47
CA TYR A 438 -12.16 6.80 4.25
C TYR A 438 -13.34 7.68 3.79
N PRO A 439 -14.34 7.93 4.67
CA PRO A 439 -15.54 8.69 4.33
C PRO A 439 -15.28 10.16 3.97
N GLY A 440 -14.12 10.72 4.33
CA GLY A 440 -13.73 12.08 3.92
C GLY A 440 -13.37 12.21 2.44
N ASN A 441 -13.10 11.09 1.75
CA ASN A 441 -12.71 11.08 0.33
C ASN A 441 -13.91 11.09 -0.61
N SER A 442 -14.94 10.30 -0.29
CA SER A 442 -16.19 10.25 -1.04
C SER A 442 -17.31 9.67 -0.18
N THR A 443 -18.54 10.08 -0.48
CA THR A 443 -19.73 9.50 0.17
C THR A 443 -19.98 8.10 -0.40
N PRO A 444 -20.12 7.06 0.44
CA PRO A 444 -20.50 5.73 -0.03
C PRO A 444 -21.86 5.77 -0.76
N PRO A 445 -22.04 4.98 -1.85
CA PRO A 445 -23.32 4.93 -2.56
C PRO A 445 -24.50 4.53 -1.67
N VAL A 446 -24.22 3.69 -0.66
CA VAL A 446 -25.21 3.28 0.34
C VAL A 446 -24.90 3.95 1.67
N ASN A 447 -25.77 4.88 2.07
CA ASN A 447 -25.63 5.62 3.32
C ASN A 447 -26.41 4.94 4.47
N ASN A 448 -25.87 3.86 5.00
CA ASN A 448 -26.39 3.19 6.19
C ASN A 448 -25.37 3.23 7.33
N MET A 449 -25.62 4.02 8.37
CA MET A 449 -24.67 4.22 9.48
C MET A 449 -24.33 2.94 10.25
N ALA A 450 -25.27 2.01 10.42
CA ALA A 450 -25.00 0.76 11.11
C ALA A 450 -24.01 -0.10 10.30
N PHE A 451 -24.17 -0.15 8.98
CA PHE A 451 -23.23 -0.82 8.08
C PHE A 451 -21.88 -0.10 8.00
N ILE A 452 -21.87 1.22 7.80
CA ILE A 452 -20.64 2.02 7.72
C ILE A 452 -19.80 1.83 8.99
N ASN A 453 -20.42 1.96 10.17
CA ASN A 453 -19.74 1.78 11.45
C ASN A 453 -19.23 0.35 11.62
N ALA A 454 -20.02 -0.65 11.24
CA ALA A 454 -19.60 -2.05 11.28
C ALA A 454 -18.37 -2.29 10.39
N PHE A 455 -18.47 -1.94 9.11
CA PHE A 455 -17.40 -2.19 8.16
C PHE A 455 -16.10 -1.47 8.55
N ALA A 456 -16.16 -0.17 8.88
CA ALA A 456 -15.02 0.61 9.35
C ALA A 456 -14.37 0.00 10.61
N GLN A 457 -15.20 -0.41 11.58
CA GLN A 457 -14.70 -0.93 12.86
C GLN A 457 -13.98 -2.28 12.73
N THR A 458 -14.27 -3.05 11.67
CA THR A 458 -13.51 -4.28 11.37
C THR A 458 -12.01 -4.00 11.34
N PHE A 459 -11.62 -2.95 10.62
CA PHE A 459 -10.21 -2.60 10.43
C PHE A 459 -9.61 -2.01 11.71
N THR A 460 -10.30 -1.10 12.38
CA THR A 460 -9.76 -0.45 13.60
C THR A 460 -9.62 -1.46 14.75
N SER A 461 -10.60 -2.35 14.92
CA SER A 461 -10.53 -3.45 15.91
C SER A 461 -9.35 -4.38 15.62
N PHE A 462 -9.14 -4.73 14.36
CA PHE A 462 -7.99 -5.53 13.95
C PHE A 462 -6.65 -4.82 14.19
N ILE A 463 -6.50 -3.53 13.86
CA ILE A 463 -5.24 -2.80 14.09
C ILE A 463 -4.88 -2.77 15.59
N ILE A 464 -5.90 -2.56 16.43
CA ILE A 464 -5.72 -2.47 17.88
C ILE A 464 -5.41 -3.85 18.48
N ASN A 465 -6.18 -4.87 18.12
CA ASN A 465 -6.23 -6.15 18.83
C ASN A 465 -5.69 -7.36 18.06
N LEU A 466 -5.39 -7.22 16.76
CA LEU A 466 -5.18 -8.31 15.80
C LEU A 466 -6.36 -9.29 15.70
N ASP A 467 -7.55 -8.86 16.10
CA ASP A 467 -8.78 -9.65 16.04
C ASP A 467 -9.98 -8.70 15.81
N PRO A 468 -10.73 -8.84 14.69
CA PRO A 468 -11.87 -7.98 14.41
C PRO A 468 -13.06 -8.24 15.35
N ASN A 469 -13.04 -9.33 16.13
CA ASN A 469 -14.09 -9.63 17.11
C ASN A 469 -13.95 -8.84 18.42
N ILE A 470 -12.78 -8.28 18.70
CA ILE A 470 -12.54 -7.44 19.89
C ILE A 470 -12.90 -6.00 19.54
N LYS A 471 -14.19 -5.70 19.65
CA LYS A 471 -14.81 -4.47 19.17
C LYS A 471 -14.48 -3.25 20.03
N VAL A 472 -14.29 -2.10 19.38
CA VAL A 472 -14.18 -0.79 20.04
C VAL A 472 -15.55 -0.32 20.58
N SER A 473 -16.64 -0.68 19.90
CA SER A 473 -18.03 -0.44 20.33
C SER A 473 -18.97 -1.48 19.73
N ASP A 474 -20.19 -1.64 20.26
CA ASP A 474 -21.13 -2.62 19.71
C ASP A 474 -21.50 -2.33 18.25
N THR A 475 -21.48 -3.38 17.42
CA THR A 475 -21.79 -3.32 15.98
C THR A 475 -22.58 -4.54 15.53
N ILE A 476 -23.23 -4.42 14.36
CA ILE A 476 -24.03 -5.48 13.73
C ILE A 476 -23.19 -6.66 13.23
N ILE A 477 -21.85 -6.61 13.29
CA ILE A 477 -21.00 -7.72 12.84
C ILE A 477 -21.19 -8.90 13.80
N PRO A 478 -21.61 -10.08 13.31
CA PRO A 478 -21.64 -11.28 14.14
C PRO A 478 -20.21 -11.75 14.46
N ARG A 479 -20.07 -12.84 15.21
CA ARG A 479 -18.77 -13.48 15.39
C ARG A 479 -18.17 -13.85 14.03
N TRP A 480 -16.94 -13.45 13.79
CA TRP A 480 -16.17 -13.76 12.60
C TRP A 480 -15.13 -14.81 12.94
N ASP A 481 -15.36 -16.05 12.54
CA ASP A 481 -14.41 -17.12 12.79
C ASP A 481 -13.17 -16.99 11.89
N LYS A 482 -12.03 -17.48 12.39
CA LYS A 482 -10.78 -17.47 11.64
C LYS A 482 -10.89 -18.43 10.45
N TYR A 483 -10.40 -17.97 9.31
CA TYR A 483 -10.23 -18.79 8.13
C TYR A 483 -9.32 -19.98 8.48
N ASN A 484 -9.75 -21.20 8.12
CA ASN A 484 -9.26 -22.55 8.48
C ASN A 484 -10.32 -23.38 9.24
N VAL A 485 -11.33 -22.76 9.84
CA VAL A 485 -12.54 -23.47 10.30
C VAL A 485 -13.61 -23.34 9.22
N GLY A 486 -13.80 -24.39 8.41
CA GLY A 486 -14.96 -24.51 7.50
C GLY A 486 -14.98 -23.63 6.25
N ASN A 487 -13.86 -23.02 5.83
CA ASN A 487 -13.80 -22.06 4.70
C ASN A 487 -14.84 -20.94 4.84
N THR A 488 -15.07 -20.48 6.07
CA THR A 488 -16.06 -19.46 6.36
C THR A 488 -15.48 -18.04 6.20
N GLU A 489 -16.23 -17.18 5.53
CA GLU A 489 -15.93 -15.77 5.28
C GLU A 489 -17.03 -14.87 5.88
N MET A 490 -16.70 -13.59 6.09
CA MET A 490 -17.70 -12.58 6.44
C MET A 490 -18.20 -11.85 5.19
N LEU A 491 -19.50 -11.97 4.89
CA LEU A 491 -20.16 -11.19 3.86
C LEU A 491 -20.53 -9.81 4.41
N PHE A 492 -20.20 -8.78 3.64
CA PHE A 492 -20.67 -7.41 3.84
C PHE A 492 -21.51 -6.99 2.63
N ASN A 493 -22.82 -7.10 2.76
CA ASN A 493 -23.76 -6.81 1.68
C ASN A 493 -24.94 -5.94 2.17
N MET A 494 -25.80 -5.57 1.23
CA MET A 494 -27.08 -4.90 1.45
C MET A 494 -28.18 -5.69 0.74
N THR A 495 -29.33 -5.84 1.41
CA THR A 495 -30.56 -6.32 0.77
C THR A 495 -31.10 -5.30 -0.24
N GLU A 496 -31.98 -5.74 -1.16
CA GLU A 496 -32.67 -4.84 -2.10
C GLU A 496 -33.42 -3.68 -1.41
N ALA A 497 -33.92 -3.92 -0.19
CA ALA A 497 -34.58 -2.92 0.63
C ALA A 497 -33.61 -1.96 1.35
N GLY A 498 -32.31 -2.01 1.05
CA GLY A 498 -31.29 -1.16 1.66
C GLY A 498 -31.01 -1.47 3.13
N ARG A 499 -31.32 -2.69 3.59
CA ARG A 499 -30.95 -3.16 4.94
C ARG A 499 -29.62 -3.91 4.93
N PRO A 500 -28.76 -3.73 5.94
CA PRO A 500 -27.49 -4.46 6.02
C PRO A 500 -27.70 -5.98 6.05
N ASP A 501 -26.95 -6.70 5.22
CA ASP A 501 -26.78 -8.16 5.27
C ASP A 501 -25.31 -8.43 5.61
N VAL A 502 -25.03 -8.55 6.92
CA VAL A 502 -23.69 -8.84 7.45
C VAL A 502 -23.75 -10.18 8.16
N ARG A 503 -23.13 -11.20 7.54
CA ARG A 503 -23.22 -12.57 8.03
C ARG A 503 -22.06 -13.43 7.54
N SER A 504 -21.81 -14.51 8.25
CA SER A 504 -20.89 -15.54 7.78
C SER A 504 -21.51 -16.36 6.63
N PHE A 505 -20.66 -16.82 5.72
CA PHE A 505 -21.00 -17.79 4.67
C PHE A 505 -19.81 -18.68 4.36
N ASN A 506 -20.05 -19.84 3.75
CA ASN A 506 -18.97 -20.72 3.30
C ASN A 506 -18.61 -20.40 1.86
N THR A 507 -17.32 -20.35 1.55
CA THR A 507 -16.84 -20.21 0.17
C THR A 507 -17.35 -21.36 -0.70
N ASP A 508 -17.82 -21.04 -1.90
CA ASP A 508 -18.27 -22.02 -2.89
C ASP A 508 -17.12 -22.96 -3.33
N GLU A 509 -17.40 -24.27 -3.43
CA GLU A 509 -16.39 -25.26 -3.79
C GLU A 509 -15.91 -25.15 -5.25
N ALA A 510 -16.77 -24.71 -6.17
CA ALA A 510 -16.37 -24.51 -7.56
C ALA A 510 -15.47 -23.27 -7.68
N PHE A 511 -15.76 -22.21 -6.94
CA PHE A 511 -14.86 -21.05 -6.79
C PHE A 511 -13.50 -21.46 -6.21
N LEU A 512 -13.47 -22.24 -5.12
CA LEU A 512 -12.20 -22.71 -4.54
C LEU A 512 -11.39 -23.56 -5.53
N ARG A 513 -12.04 -24.35 -6.38
CA ARG A 513 -11.38 -25.10 -7.47
C ARG A 513 -10.74 -24.17 -8.50
N ARG A 514 -11.39 -23.05 -8.87
CA ARG A 514 -10.78 -22.05 -9.75
C ARG A 514 -9.54 -21.41 -9.11
N CYS A 515 -9.60 -21.10 -7.81
CA CYS A 515 -8.41 -20.58 -7.12
C CYS A 515 -7.28 -21.62 -6.96
N GLN A 516 -7.61 -22.90 -6.79
CA GLN A 516 -6.62 -23.98 -6.82
C GLN A 516 -5.95 -24.08 -8.19
N PHE A 517 -6.70 -23.94 -9.28
CA PHE A 517 -6.15 -23.87 -10.63
C PHE A 517 -5.16 -22.70 -10.76
N TRP A 518 -5.57 -21.47 -10.43
CA TRP A 518 -4.69 -20.30 -10.53
C TRP A 518 -3.41 -20.44 -9.70
N ASN A 519 -3.49 -21.03 -8.52
CA ASN A 519 -2.31 -21.33 -7.72
C ASN A 519 -1.41 -22.41 -8.35
N SER A 520 -1.98 -23.40 -9.04
CA SER A 520 -1.22 -24.48 -9.68
C SER A 520 -0.43 -24.01 -10.90
N VAL A 521 -0.89 -22.95 -11.57
CA VAL A 521 -0.23 -22.33 -12.74
C VAL A 521 0.57 -21.09 -12.38
N GLY A 522 0.86 -20.86 -11.08
CA GLY A 522 1.56 -19.67 -10.59
C GLY A 522 2.91 -19.42 -11.28
N ASN A 523 3.64 -20.47 -11.63
CA ASN A 523 4.91 -20.34 -12.37
C ASN A 523 4.73 -19.80 -13.81
N LEU A 524 3.54 -19.93 -14.40
CA LEU A 524 3.21 -19.46 -15.75
C LEU A 524 2.55 -18.08 -15.72
N THR A 525 1.76 -17.80 -14.70
CA THR A 525 1.17 -16.47 -14.48
C THR A 525 2.16 -15.50 -13.85
N GLY A 526 3.24 -16.00 -13.24
CA GLY A 526 4.20 -15.19 -12.47
C GLY A 526 3.71 -14.86 -11.06
N HIS A 527 3.02 -15.77 -10.37
CA HIS A 527 2.45 -15.58 -9.02
C HIS A 527 3.22 -16.32 -7.94
#